data_AF-A0A7S3PWE4-F1
#
_entry.id   AF-A0A7S3PWE4-F1
#
_cell.length_a   1.000
_cell.length_b   1.000
_cell.length_c   1.000
_cell.angle_alpha   90.00
_cell.angle_beta   90.00
_cell.angle_gamma   90.00
#
_symmetry.space_group_name_H-M   'P 1'
#
loop_
_entity.id
_entity.type
_entity.pdbx_description
1 polymer ?
#
loop_
_entity_poly.entity_id
_entity_poly.type
_entity_poly.pdbx_seq_one_letter_code
_entity_poly.pdbx_strand_id
1 'polypeptide(L)'
;MIAKRVSSFFWHEHVLVVSRAAVVVFCLISSVRGFSASITSSYSKNPSPNIVAVTHAAGRMGKTLALQIREDAQLNGVPLDDLPQIRAIVRSEAEALSVKCDLGGIRLVEGEVVPIPLDWLETIVVEDVSCEEGKKTLQEAFDGAVAAILCDASHNEMVWQEQQKEEDDGDDAVRVNENASEMCSISVPAAESKDLSKRLLAEIESASSSTSLRHVVMRSSMGLSMDISSEAAQAMGGKAALEGPRRAEEALRSTTLDYTILRLGVLTDDAGMVPLIFGTDDSILEKRMDSSNTRRPPILSRSDAARVSTFLLREASSFKGLTIDCSWHPKYGRSSVGSEEAINAAGRQDLKQSIINEFKLQAT
;
A
#
# COMPACT_ATOMS: atom_id res chain seq x y z
N MET A 1 0.84 -3.90 61.94
CA MET A 1 -0.03 -5.05 62.31
C MET A 1 -0.90 -5.35 61.10
N ILE A 2 -0.45 -6.21 60.18
CA ILE A 2 -0.69 -7.68 60.12
C ILE A 2 -2.16 -7.94 59.72
N ALA A 3 -2.46 -8.11 58.43
CA ALA A 3 -2.57 -9.39 57.65
C ALA A 3 -3.99 -10.01 57.77
N LYS A 4 -4.64 -10.68 56.81
CA LYS A 4 -4.35 -11.46 55.58
C LYS A 4 -5.62 -11.38 54.68
N ARG A 5 -5.64 -11.29 53.34
CA ARG A 5 -5.30 -12.25 52.24
C ARG A 5 -5.96 -13.64 52.34
N VAL A 6 -6.70 -14.04 51.29
CA VAL A 6 -6.85 -15.38 50.59
C VAL A 6 -8.03 -15.21 49.61
N SER A 7 -7.84 -14.92 48.31
CA SER A 7 -7.66 -15.83 47.14
C SER A 7 -8.79 -16.83 46.86
N SER A 8 -9.38 -16.76 45.67
CA SER A 8 -9.69 -17.97 44.87
C SER A 8 -9.72 -17.63 43.38
N PHE A 9 -8.85 -18.33 42.66
CA PHE A 9 -8.81 -18.57 41.23
C PHE A 9 -9.63 -19.84 40.99
N PHE A 10 -10.44 -19.95 39.92
CA PHE A 10 -10.53 -21.16 39.09
C PHE A 10 -11.27 -20.87 37.77
N TRP A 11 -10.74 -21.49 36.71
CA TRP A 11 -11.14 -21.46 35.30
C TRP A 11 -12.47 -22.14 35.01
N HIS A 12 -13.19 -21.72 33.95
CA HIS A 12 -13.56 -22.60 32.83
C HIS A 12 -14.06 -21.83 31.60
N GLU A 13 -13.66 -22.33 30.44
CA GLU A 13 -14.01 -21.93 29.08
C GLU A 13 -15.51 -22.08 28.80
N HIS A 14 -16.05 -21.28 27.87
CA HIS A 14 -16.90 -21.75 26.77
C HIS A 14 -17.07 -20.64 25.71
N VAL A 15 -16.79 -21.05 24.47
CA VAL A 15 -17.01 -20.38 23.18
C VAL A 15 -18.51 -20.34 22.84
N LEU A 16 -19.03 -19.23 22.28
CA LEU A 16 -19.77 -19.16 20.99
C LEU A 16 -20.42 -17.78 20.71
N VAL A 17 -19.96 -17.16 19.60
CA VAL A 17 -20.65 -16.52 18.44
C VAL A 17 -22.04 -15.86 18.57
N VAL A 18 -22.23 -14.81 17.74
CA VAL A 18 -23.47 -14.14 17.22
C VAL A 18 -23.74 -12.80 17.93
N SER A 19 -23.97 -11.61 17.31
CA SER A 19 -24.40 -11.23 15.97
C SER A 19 -23.99 -9.78 15.63
N ARG A 20 -24.00 -9.47 14.33
CA ARG A 20 -24.07 -8.15 13.71
C ARG A 20 -25.29 -7.35 14.18
N ALA A 21 -25.13 -6.05 14.46
CA ALA A 21 -26.06 -4.96 14.08
C ALA A 21 -25.64 -3.62 14.74
N ALA A 22 -25.18 -2.67 13.94
CA ALA A 22 -25.45 -1.24 14.15
C ALA A 22 -25.06 -0.47 12.88
N VAL A 23 -25.97 -0.48 11.91
CA VAL A 23 -26.10 0.56 10.90
C VAL A 23 -26.68 1.78 11.62
N VAL A 24 -25.99 2.92 11.60
CA VAL A 24 -26.64 4.23 11.74
C VAL A 24 -26.18 5.12 10.59
N VAL A 25 -27.18 5.37 9.74
CA VAL A 25 -27.24 6.31 8.64
C VAL A 25 -27.08 7.75 9.15
N PHE A 26 -26.29 8.57 8.47
CA PHE A 26 -26.64 9.98 8.27
C PHE A 26 -26.41 10.34 6.80
N CYS A 27 -27.43 10.97 6.23
CA CYS A 27 -27.61 11.21 4.80
C CYS A 27 -27.77 12.73 4.58
N LEU A 28 -27.46 13.15 3.34
CA LEU A 28 -27.78 14.43 2.68
C LEU A 28 -26.82 15.58 3.02
N ILE A 29 -26.14 16.22 2.05
CA ILE A 29 -26.74 17.00 0.96
C ILE A 29 -26.13 16.68 -0.41
N SER A 30 -27.02 16.32 -1.33
CA SER A 30 -26.82 16.16 -2.75
C SER A 30 -26.57 17.51 -3.45
N SER A 31 -25.56 17.57 -4.30
CA SER A 31 -25.59 18.39 -5.51
C SER A 31 -25.37 17.48 -6.70
N VAL A 32 -26.48 16.97 -7.21
CA VAL A 32 -26.56 16.19 -8.44
C VAL A 32 -26.26 17.13 -9.60
N ARG A 33 -25.09 16.98 -10.21
CA ARG A 33 -24.90 17.23 -11.63
C ARG A 33 -24.36 15.96 -12.25
N GLY A 34 -25.23 15.32 -13.04
CA GLY A 34 -24.95 14.07 -13.72
C GLY A 34 -23.71 14.18 -14.59
N PHE A 35 -22.85 13.17 -14.49
CA PHE A 35 -21.87 12.89 -15.51
C PHE A 35 -22.38 11.74 -16.36
N SER A 36 -22.68 12.10 -17.61
CA SER A 36 -23.08 11.24 -18.69
C SER A 36 -22.02 10.17 -18.91
N ALA A 37 -22.50 8.94 -19.11
CA ALA A 37 -21.75 7.87 -19.73
C ALA A 37 -21.02 8.39 -20.98
N SER A 38 -19.71 8.13 -21.05
CA SER A 38 -18.97 8.14 -22.30
C SER A 38 -17.88 7.07 -22.24
N ILE A 39 -18.32 5.82 -22.38
CA ILE A 39 -17.49 4.74 -22.94
C ILE A 39 -18.31 4.14 -24.07
N THR A 40 -18.24 4.77 -25.24
CA THR A 40 -18.52 4.09 -26.51
C THR A 40 -17.29 4.25 -27.39
N SER A 41 -16.41 3.27 -27.28
CA SER A 41 -15.45 2.93 -28.32
C SER A 41 -15.40 1.42 -28.41
N SER A 42 -16.27 0.91 -29.28
CA SER A 42 -16.35 -0.40 -29.90
C SER A 42 -15.06 -1.24 -29.85
N TYR A 43 -15.08 -2.40 -29.18
CA TYR A 43 -14.45 -3.65 -29.64
C TYR A 43 -14.95 -4.85 -28.81
N SER A 44 -15.46 -5.85 -29.54
CA SER A 44 -15.68 -7.26 -29.17
C SER A 44 -16.72 -7.63 -28.08
N LYS A 45 -17.67 -8.47 -28.51
CA LYS A 45 -18.72 -9.13 -27.73
C LYS A 45 -18.12 -10.24 -26.87
N ASN A 46 -17.81 -9.89 -25.63
CA ASN A 46 -17.90 -10.65 -24.38
C ASN A 46 -17.26 -9.72 -23.35
N PRO A 47 -17.93 -9.31 -22.26
CA PRO A 47 -17.23 -8.58 -21.21
C PRO A 47 -16.15 -9.52 -20.68
N SER A 48 -14.89 -9.23 -21.03
CA SER A 48 -13.75 -9.89 -20.38
C SER A 48 -13.93 -9.72 -18.88
N PRO A 49 -13.74 -10.78 -18.08
CA PRO A 49 -13.93 -10.68 -16.63
C PRO A 49 -13.10 -9.51 -16.09
N ASN A 50 -13.71 -8.69 -15.23
CA ASN A 50 -13.08 -7.51 -14.65
C ASN A 50 -12.06 -7.94 -13.58
N ILE A 51 -10.96 -8.56 -14.01
CA ILE A 51 -9.95 -9.15 -13.11
C ILE A 51 -8.90 -8.10 -12.78
N VAL A 52 -8.66 -7.90 -11.50
CA VAL A 52 -7.55 -7.10 -10.97
C VAL A 52 -6.54 -8.02 -10.28
N ALA A 53 -5.31 -8.03 -10.78
CA ALA A 53 -4.21 -8.78 -10.20
C ALA A 53 -3.54 -7.97 -9.08
N VAL A 54 -3.25 -8.62 -7.94
CA VAL A 54 -2.54 -8.00 -6.81
C VAL A 54 -1.35 -8.88 -6.45
N THR A 55 -0.13 -8.38 -6.61
CA THR A 55 1.08 -9.12 -6.21
C THR A 55 1.34 -9.00 -4.72
N HIS A 56 2.06 -9.98 -4.15
CA HIS A 56 2.32 -10.07 -2.72
C HIS A 56 1.05 -9.94 -1.87
N ALA A 57 -0.05 -10.54 -2.33
CA ALA A 57 -1.39 -10.33 -1.77
C ALA A 57 -1.50 -10.77 -0.31
N ALA A 58 -0.65 -11.69 0.16
CA ALA A 58 -0.62 -12.12 1.56
C ALA A 58 -0.01 -11.11 2.54
N GLY A 59 0.69 -10.10 2.03
CA GLY A 59 1.24 -9.03 2.85
C GLY A 59 0.14 -8.21 3.52
N ARG A 60 0.49 -7.50 4.61
CA ARG A 60 -0.42 -6.65 5.40
C ARG A 60 -1.27 -5.71 4.52
N MET A 61 -0.66 -5.08 3.51
CA MET A 61 -1.36 -4.18 2.59
C MET A 61 -2.07 -4.92 1.44
N GLY A 62 -1.55 -6.07 0.99
CA GLY A 62 -2.10 -6.80 -0.15
C GLY A 62 -3.54 -7.28 0.09
N LYS A 63 -3.83 -7.75 1.31
CA LYS A 63 -5.18 -8.12 1.74
C LYS A 63 -6.12 -6.91 1.78
N THR A 64 -5.65 -5.79 2.34
CA THR A 64 -6.41 -4.54 2.37
C THR A 64 -6.71 -4.03 0.96
N LEU A 65 -5.76 -4.10 0.03
CA LEU A 65 -5.95 -3.74 -1.38
C LEU A 65 -7.04 -4.59 -2.02
N ALA A 66 -6.94 -5.92 -1.90
CA ALA A 66 -7.92 -6.85 -2.45
C ALA A 66 -9.34 -6.53 -2.00
N LEU A 67 -9.53 -6.29 -0.70
CA LEU A 67 -10.82 -5.92 -0.13
C LEU A 67 -11.29 -4.55 -0.63
N GLN A 68 -10.42 -3.55 -0.56
CA GLN A 68 -10.77 -2.15 -0.85
C GLN A 68 -11.09 -1.91 -2.33
N ILE A 69 -10.43 -2.60 -3.26
CA ILE A 69 -10.77 -2.55 -4.69
C ILE A 69 -12.24 -2.95 -4.90
N ARG A 70 -12.67 -4.02 -4.23
CA ARG A 70 -14.03 -4.54 -4.38
C ARG A 70 -15.05 -3.70 -3.64
N GLU A 71 -14.76 -3.29 -2.40
CA GLU A 71 -15.64 -2.44 -1.60
C GLU A 71 -15.84 -1.07 -2.24
N ASP A 72 -14.78 -0.44 -2.77
CA ASP A 72 -14.90 0.84 -3.46
C ASP A 72 -15.77 0.71 -4.72
N ALA A 73 -15.61 -0.36 -5.51
CA ALA A 73 -16.49 -0.60 -6.66
C ALA A 73 -17.97 -0.73 -6.25
N GLN A 74 -18.26 -1.44 -5.16
CA GLN A 74 -19.62 -1.57 -4.62
C GLN A 74 -20.20 -0.23 -4.14
N LEU A 75 -19.42 0.54 -3.39
CA LEU A 75 -19.84 1.86 -2.89
C LEU A 75 -20.08 2.87 -4.02
N ASN A 76 -19.38 2.73 -5.15
CA ASN A 76 -19.60 3.54 -6.35
C ASN A 76 -20.73 3.01 -7.25
N GLY A 77 -21.47 1.98 -6.83
CA GLY A 77 -22.66 1.48 -7.53
C GLY A 77 -22.36 0.67 -8.79
N VAL A 78 -21.16 0.07 -8.89
CA VAL A 78 -20.85 -0.89 -9.97
C VAL A 78 -21.79 -2.10 -9.85
N PRO A 79 -22.46 -2.53 -10.93
CA PRO A 79 -23.33 -3.71 -10.92
C PRO A 79 -22.61 -4.96 -10.43
N LEU A 80 -23.33 -5.88 -9.78
CA LEU A 80 -22.76 -7.10 -9.19
C LEU A 80 -21.95 -7.92 -10.21
N ASP A 81 -22.46 -8.05 -11.43
CA ASP A 81 -21.84 -8.83 -12.52
C ASP A 81 -20.57 -8.16 -13.08
N ASP A 82 -20.41 -6.85 -12.85
CA ASP A 82 -19.26 -6.04 -13.29
C ASP A 82 -18.27 -5.77 -12.15
N LEU A 83 -18.55 -6.24 -10.92
CA LEU A 83 -17.64 -6.06 -9.79
C LEU A 83 -16.29 -6.72 -10.06
N PRO A 84 -15.20 -6.12 -9.59
CA PRO A 84 -13.88 -6.65 -9.83
C PRO A 84 -13.72 -8.02 -9.16
N GLN A 85 -13.23 -8.97 -9.93
CA GLN A 85 -12.66 -10.21 -9.43
C GLN A 85 -11.20 -9.95 -9.06
N ILE A 86 -10.77 -10.45 -7.91
CA ILE A 86 -9.41 -10.27 -7.43
C ILE A 86 -8.63 -11.54 -7.66
N ARG A 87 -7.48 -11.38 -8.33
CA ARG A 87 -6.48 -12.43 -8.43
C ARG A 87 -5.30 -12.09 -7.52
N ALA A 88 -5.27 -12.77 -6.39
CA ALA A 88 -4.25 -12.62 -5.35
C ALA A 88 -3.04 -13.50 -5.67
N ILE A 89 -1.93 -12.88 -6.07
CA ILE A 89 -0.68 -13.58 -6.38
C ILE A 89 0.16 -13.67 -5.11
N VAL A 90 0.55 -14.89 -4.73
CA VAL A 90 1.25 -15.21 -3.48
C VAL A 90 2.43 -16.15 -3.74
N ARG A 91 3.26 -16.38 -2.71
CA ARG A 91 4.51 -17.15 -2.83
C ARG A 91 4.42 -18.58 -2.31
N SER A 92 3.33 -18.95 -1.65
CA SER A 92 3.15 -20.30 -1.12
C SER A 92 1.68 -20.60 -0.87
N GLU A 93 1.35 -21.89 -0.73
CA GLU A 93 0.03 -22.34 -0.29
C GLU A 93 -0.34 -21.81 1.11
N ALA A 94 0.63 -21.64 2.00
CA ALA A 94 0.39 -21.05 3.32
C ALA A 94 -0.05 -19.58 3.21
N GLU A 95 0.59 -18.81 2.32
CA GLU A 95 0.17 -17.44 2.00
C GLU A 95 -1.22 -17.41 1.33
N ALA A 96 -1.51 -18.34 0.41
CA ALA A 96 -2.83 -18.46 -0.22
C ALA A 96 -3.93 -18.73 0.81
N LEU A 97 -3.69 -19.68 1.73
CA LEU A 97 -4.60 -20.00 2.82
C LEU A 97 -4.82 -18.79 3.73
N SER A 98 -3.74 -18.07 4.07
CA SER A 98 -3.84 -16.86 4.89
C SER A 98 -4.70 -15.77 4.23
N VAL A 99 -4.55 -15.53 2.92
CA VAL A 99 -5.41 -14.58 2.18
C VAL A 99 -6.87 -15.02 2.21
N LYS A 100 -7.15 -16.30 1.94
CA LYS A 100 -8.52 -16.85 1.95
C LYS A 100 -9.17 -16.73 3.32
N CYS A 101 -8.45 -17.06 4.39
CA CYS A 101 -8.96 -16.97 5.76
C CYS A 101 -9.22 -15.53 6.18
N ASP A 102 -8.30 -14.60 5.88
CA ASP A 102 -8.43 -13.21 6.32
C ASP A 102 -9.52 -12.44 5.56
N LEU A 103 -9.70 -12.74 4.26
CA LEU A 103 -10.72 -12.07 3.44
C LEU A 103 -12.09 -12.77 3.49
N GLY A 104 -12.11 -14.10 3.50
CA GLY A 104 -13.35 -14.88 3.51
C GLY A 104 -13.90 -15.16 4.89
N GLY A 105 -13.03 -15.16 5.90
CA GLY A 105 -13.32 -15.74 7.21
C GLY A 105 -13.07 -17.25 7.23
N ILE A 106 -13.28 -17.84 8.41
CA ILE A 106 -12.93 -19.23 8.72
C ILE A 106 -14.18 -19.98 9.17
N ARG A 107 -14.28 -21.26 8.76
CA ARG A 107 -15.15 -22.26 9.39
C ARG A 107 -14.28 -23.33 10.03
N LEU A 108 -14.72 -23.83 11.18
CA LEU A 108 -14.13 -25.00 11.81
C LEU A 108 -14.96 -26.22 11.43
N VAL A 109 -14.35 -27.18 10.73
CA VAL A 109 -14.98 -28.44 10.33
C VAL A 109 -14.14 -29.56 10.90
N GLU A 110 -14.71 -30.33 11.83
CA GLU A 110 -14.00 -31.45 12.49
C GLU A 110 -12.69 -31.05 13.21
N GLY A 111 -12.59 -29.79 13.63
CA GLY A 111 -11.38 -29.23 14.26
C GLY A 111 -10.38 -28.61 13.28
N GLU A 112 -10.60 -28.73 11.97
CA GLU A 112 -9.76 -28.17 10.92
C GLU A 112 -10.24 -26.78 10.49
N VAL A 113 -9.27 -25.90 10.20
CA VAL A 113 -9.51 -24.54 9.69
C VAL A 113 -9.79 -24.62 8.19
N VAL A 114 -11.03 -24.31 7.81
CA VAL A 114 -11.46 -24.28 6.41
C VAL A 114 -11.89 -22.86 6.03
N PRO A 115 -11.24 -22.22 5.04
CA PRO A 115 -11.63 -20.88 4.62
C PRO A 115 -13.05 -20.88 4.03
N ILE A 116 -13.79 -19.79 4.25
CA ILE A 116 -15.05 -19.57 3.55
C ILE A 116 -14.73 -19.18 2.10
N PRO A 117 -15.24 -19.90 1.09
CA PRO A 117 -14.95 -19.59 -0.30
C PRO A 117 -15.57 -18.25 -0.69
N LEU A 118 -14.81 -17.47 -1.45
CA LEU A 118 -15.22 -16.21 -2.04
C LEU A 118 -15.24 -16.39 -3.55
N ASP A 119 -16.41 -16.20 -4.17
CA ASP A 119 -16.63 -16.34 -5.62
C ASP A 119 -15.88 -15.28 -6.45
N TRP A 120 -15.40 -14.24 -5.80
CA TRP A 120 -14.66 -13.14 -6.41
C TRP A 120 -13.16 -13.16 -6.18
N LEU A 121 -12.64 -14.12 -5.40
CA LEU A 121 -11.23 -14.19 -5.04
C LEU A 121 -10.59 -15.47 -5.60
N GLU A 122 -9.64 -15.29 -6.51
CA GLU A 122 -8.74 -16.32 -6.98
C GLU A 122 -7.38 -16.13 -6.31
N THR A 123 -6.74 -17.21 -5.84
CA THR A 123 -5.34 -17.18 -5.36
C THR A 123 -4.46 -17.95 -6.31
N ILE A 124 -3.35 -17.35 -6.75
CA ILE A 124 -2.35 -18.02 -7.59
C ILE A 124 -1.03 -18.06 -6.84
N VAL A 125 -0.49 -19.27 -6.69
CA VAL A 125 0.78 -19.51 -6.01
C VAL A 125 1.91 -19.51 -7.04
N VAL A 126 2.86 -18.61 -6.86
CA VAL A 126 4.07 -18.49 -7.67
C VAL A 126 5.26 -18.52 -6.70
N GLU A 127 5.83 -19.71 -6.50
CA GLU A 127 6.87 -19.95 -5.49
C GLU A 127 8.21 -19.31 -5.87
N ASP A 128 8.80 -19.73 -7.00
CA ASP A 128 10.11 -19.27 -7.45
C ASP A 128 10.07 -18.73 -8.88
N VAL A 129 10.36 -17.45 -9.05
CA VAL A 129 10.43 -16.78 -10.37
C VAL A 129 11.78 -16.98 -11.07
N SER A 130 12.73 -17.65 -10.44
CA SER A 130 14.02 -17.97 -11.05
C SER A 130 13.92 -19.14 -12.04
N CYS A 131 12.94 -20.03 -11.86
CA CYS A 131 12.71 -21.17 -12.74
C CYS A 131 11.66 -20.87 -13.83
N GLU A 132 11.71 -21.61 -14.93
CA GLU A 132 10.80 -21.41 -16.07
C GLU A 132 9.33 -21.69 -15.72
N GLU A 133 9.08 -22.66 -14.84
CA GLU A 133 7.73 -22.98 -14.38
C GLU A 133 7.11 -21.81 -13.61
N GLY A 134 7.83 -21.23 -12.64
CA GLY A 134 7.29 -20.10 -11.88
C GLY A 134 7.15 -18.83 -12.71
N LYS A 135 8.03 -18.59 -13.70
CA LYS A 135 7.82 -17.50 -14.68
C LYS A 135 6.55 -17.71 -15.49
N LYS A 136 6.32 -18.95 -15.97
CA LYS A 136 5.11 -19.29 -16.72
C LYS A 136 3.85 -19.10 -15.87
N THR A 137 3.85 -19.59 -14.62
CA THR A 137 2.73 -19.38 -13.70
C THR A 137 2.50 -17.90 -13.40
N LEU A 138 3.56 -17.10 -13.31
CA LEU A 138 3.44 -15.65 -13.13
C LEU A 138 2.84 -14.95 -14.35
N GLN A 139 3.21 -15.36 -15.56
CA GLN A 139 2.57 -14.87 -16.79
C GLN A 139 1.09 -15.21 -16.82
N GLU A 140 0.74 -16.48 -16.58
CA GLU A 140 -0.65 -16.94 -16.47
C GLU A 140 -1.43 -16.16 -15.41
N ALA A 141 -0.77 -15.73 -14.33
CA ALA A 141 -1.38 -14.91 -13.31
C ALA A 141 -1.78 -13.51 -13.79
N PHE A 142 -1.16 -12.96 -14.84
CA PHE A 142 -1.58 -11.69 -15.44
C PHE A 142 -2.49 -11.85 -16.66
N ASP A 143 -2.68 -13.07 -17.16
CA ASP A 143 -3.52 -13.34 -18.33
C ASP A 143 -5.00 -13.06 -18.04
N GLY A 144 -5.62 -12.24 -18.88
CA GLY A 144 -7.02 -11.84 -18.75
C GLY A 144 -7.27 -10.76 -17.68
N ALA A 145 -6.26 -10.38 -16.89
CA ALA A 145 -6.35 -9.25 -15.98
C ALA A 145 -6.42 -7.94 -16.78
N VAL A 146 -7.33 -7.04 -16.38
CA VAL A 146 -7.48 -5.72 -17.01
C VAL A 146 -6.63 -4.66 -16.33
N ALA A 147 -6.29 -4.88 -15.06
CA ALA A 147 -5.42 -4.00 -14.30
C ALA A 147 -4.62 -4.79 -13.25
N ALA A 148 -3.50 -4.22 -12.79
CA ALA A 148 -2.70 -4.83 -11.74
C ALA A 148 -2.20 -3.80 -10.73
N ILE A 149 -2.02 -4.25 -9.48
CA ILE A 149 -1.26 -3.54 -8.45
C ILE A 149 -0.02 -4.36 -8.10
N LEU A 150 1.14 -3.84 -8.48
CA LEU A 150 2.44 -4.44 -8.17
C LEU A 150 2.93 -3.91 -6.83
N CYS A 151 3.00 -4.78 -5.83
CA CYS A 151 3.40 -4.41 -4.48
C CYS A 151 4.86 -4.72 -4.24
N ASP A 152 5.73 -3.72 -4.17
CA ASP A 152 7.12 -3.92 -3.79
C ASP A 152 7.24 -4.49 -2.36
N ALA A 153 7.64 -5.75 -2.21
CA ALA A 153 7.75 -6.35 -0.89
C ALA A 153 8.91 -5.82 -0.04
N SER A 154 9.80 -4.96 -0.58
CA SER A 154 10.81 -4.27 0.23
C SER A 154 10.10 -3.45 1.32
N HIS A 155 10.18 -3.93 2.56
CA HIS A 155 9.46 -3.36 3.68
C HIS A 155 10.18 -2.10 4.16
N ASN A 156 9.45 -0.98 4.25
CA ASN A 156 9.92 0.26 4.83
C ASN A 156 9.37 0.39 6.25
N GLU A 157 10.09 -0.12 7.24
CA GLU A 157 9.72 0.04 8.65
C GLU A 157 10.47 1.19 9.30
N MET A 158 9.80 1.89 10.21
CA MET A 158 10.39 2.97 10.99
C MET A 158 11.36 2.38 12.02
N VAL A 159 12.63 2.81 11.98
CA VAL A 159 13.61 2.49 13.01
C VAL A 159 14.13 3.77 13.64
N TRP A 160 14.08 3.79 14.96
CA TRP A 160 14.65 4.83 15.79
C TRP A 160 16.08 4.43 16.13
N GLN A 161 17.06 5.20 15.63
CA GLN A 161 18.44 5.02 16.04
C GLN A 161 18.69 5.86 17.28
N GLU A 162 18.98 5.20 18.40
CA GLU A 162 19.65 5.85 19.52
C GLU A 162 21.06 6.23 19.04
N GLN A 163 21.40 7.51 19.04
CA GLN A 163 22.77 7.92 18.74
C GLN A 163 23.68 7.24 19.78
N GLN A 164 24.54 6.33 19.32
CA GLN A 164 25.62 5.83 20.15
C GLN A 164 26.44 7.04 20.57
N LYS A 165 26.53 7.30 21.88
CA LYS A 165 27.56 8.16 22.44
C LYS A 165 28.89 7.55 21.98
N GLU A 166 29.61 8.24 21.11
CA GLU A 166 31.04 8.00 21.00
C GLU A 166 31.61 8.27 22.41
N GLU A 167 32.04 7.21 23.09
CA GLU A 167 32.87 7.33 24.28
C GLU A 167 34.21 7.89 23.82
N ASP A 168 34.28 9.22 23.76
CA ASP A 168 35.56 9.92 23.70
C ASP A 168 36.19 9.76 25.09
N ASP A 169 37.30 9.02 25.17
CA ASP A 169 38.14 8.80 26.36
C ASP A 169 38.86 10.11 26.76
N GLY A 170 38.08 11.17 26.97
CA GLY A 170 38.53 12.50 27.34
C GLY A 170 37.72 12.99 28.53
N ASP A 171 38.38 13.06 29.68
CA ASP A 171 37.88 13.52 30.97
C ASP A 171 37.48 15.01 30.89
N ASP A 172 36.33 15.32 30.29
CA ASP A 172 35.74 16.66 30.36
C ASP A 172 34.21 16.63 30.13
N ALA A 173 33.48 16.92 31.21
CA ALA A 173 32.07 17.28 31.29
C ALA A 173 31.14 16.79 30.16
N VAL A 174 30.45 15.66 30.41
CA VAL A 174 29.27 15.20 29.66
C VAL A 174 28.19 16.29 29.69
N ARG A 175 28.20 17.19 28.70
CA ARG A 175 27.02 17.94 28.29
C ARG A 175 26.11 16.95 27.58
N VAL A 176 25.14 16.40 28.32
CA VAL A 176 24.00 15.72 27.70
C VAL A 176 23.32 16.77 26.82
N ASN A 177 23.51 16.64 25.51
CA ASN A 177 22.80 17.46 24.55
C ASN A 177 21.35 16.97 24.53
N GLU A 178 20.47 17.60 25.32
CA GLU A 178 19.02 17.30 25.38
C GLU A 178 18.32 17.52 24.01
N ASN A 179 19.04 18.03 23.02
CA ASN A 179 18.61 18.18 21.64
C ASN A 179 19.17 17.10 20.70
N ALA A 180 19.60 15.94 21.20
CA ALA A 180 19.89 14.79 20.37
C ALA A 180 18.60 14.34 19.69
N SER A 181 18.28 14.98 18.55
CA SER A 181 17.16 14.65 17.68
C SER A 181 17.29 13.18 17.30
N GLU A 182 16.47 12.33 17.92
CA GLU A 182 16.33 10.92 17.54
C GLU A 182 16.25 10.82 16.02
N MET A 183 17.24 10.16 15.42
CA MET A 183 17.31 10.05 13.97
C MET A 183 16.42 8.90 13.54
N CYS A 184 15.24 9.25 13.05
CA CYS A 184 14.26 8.32 12.52
C CYS A 184 14.64 7.96 11.08
N SER A 185 14.89 6.69 10.80
CA SER A 185 15.23 6.20 9.47
C SER A 185 14.37 5.01 9.09
N ILE A 186 14.45 4.62 7.81
CA ILE A 186 13.81 3.41 7.32
C ILE A 186 14.80 2.25 7.42
N SER A 187 14.37 1.12 7.96
CA SER A 187 15.09 -0.14 7.83
C SER A 187 14.52 -0.97 6.70
N VAL A 188 15.42 -1.42 5.83
CA VAL A 188 15.16 -2.45 4.83
C VAL A 188 16.06 -3.65 5.19
N PRO A 189 15.50 -4.81 5.56
CA PRO A 189 16.30 -6.00 5.86
C PRO A 189 17.18 -6.38 4.65
N ALA A 190 18.50 -6.30 4.82
CA ALA A 190 19.47 -6.46 3.72
C ALA A 190 19.43 -7.85 3.05
N ALA A 191 19.05 -8.89 3.81
CA ALA A 191 18.94 -10.27 3.31
C ALA A 191 17.74 -10.46 2.37
N GLU A 192 16.67 -9.70 2.54
CA GLU A 192 15.42 -9.85 1.77
C GLU A 192 15.37 -8.91 0.56
N SER A 193 16.02 -7.74 0.63
CA SER A 193 15.97 -6.71 -0.41
C SER A 193 16.36 -7.20 -1.81
N LYS A 194 17.41 -8.04 -1.93
CA LYS A 194 17.90 -8.52 -3.23
C LYS A 194 16.92 -9.47 -3.91
N ASP A 195 16.32 -10.40 -3.17
CA ASP A 195 15.41 -11.39 -3.75
C ASP A 195 14.02 -10.78 -4.01
N LEU A 196 13.59 -9.84 -3.17
CA LEU A 196 12.36 -9.08 -3.38
C LEU A 196 12.45 -8.16 -4.62
N SER A 197 13.61 -7.53 -4.85
CA SER A 197 13.84 -6.73 -6.06
C SER A 197 13.80 -7.58 -7.33
N LYS A 198 14.39 -8.78 -7.32
CA LYS A 198 14.31 -9.72 -8.45
C LYS A 198 12.86 -10.12 -8.73
N ARG A 199 12.09 -10.38 -7.68
CA ARG A 199 10.67 -10.76 -7.81
C ARG A 199 9.86 -9.65 -8.47
N LEU A 200 9.97 -8.41 -7.99
CA LEU A 200 9.25 -7.29 -8.59
C LEU A 200 9.62 -7.07 -10.07
N LEU A 201 10.89 -7.25 -10.44
CA LEU A 201 11.31 -7.18 -11.85
C LEU A 201 10.66 -8.27 -12.70
N ALA A 202 10.58 -9.51 -12.21
CA ALA A 202 9.89 -10.59 -12.90
C ALA A 202 8.37 -10.33 -13.02
N GLU A 203 7.77 -9.68 -12.02
CA GLU A 203 6.37 -9.24 -12.04
C GLU A 203 6.13 -8.16 -13.09
N ILE A 204 7.03 -7.17 -13.20
CA ILE A 204 6.98 -6.14 -14.24
C ILE A 204 7.13 -6.76 -15.63
N GLU A 205 8.09 -7.65 -15.82
CA GLU A 205 8.29 -8.36 -17.09
C GLU A 205 7.05 -9.16 -17.49
N SER A 206 6.51 -9.95 -16.55
CA SER A 206 5.32 -10.77 -16.81
C SER A 206 4.09 -9.89 -17.10
N ALA A 207 3.89 -8.82 -16.33
CA ALA A 207 2.82 -7.85 -16.60
C ALA A 207 2.99 -7.20 -17.97
N SER A 208 4.22 -6.86 -18.38
CA SER A 208 4.50 -6.22 -19.67
C SER A 208 4.22 -7.13 -20.86
N SER A 209 4.28 -8.45 -20.66
CA SER A 209 3.95 -9.44 -21.67
C SER A 209 2.44 -9.70 -21.83
N SER A 210 1.61 -9.25 -20.86
CA SER A 210 0.17 -9.45 -20.91
C SER A 210 -0.47 -8.56 -21.97
N THR A 211 -1.29 -9.16 -22.83
CA THR A 211 -2.05 -8.42 -23.86
C THR A 211 -3.37 -7.83 -23.33
N SER A 212 -3.80 -8.22 -22.12
CA SER A 212 -5.07 -7.77 -21.53
C SER A 212 -4.91 -6.63 -20.53
N LEU A 213 -3.74 -6.49 -19.92
CA LEU A 213 -3.48 -5.45 -18.93
C LEU A 213 -3.54 -4.07 -19.59
N ARG A 214 -4.43 -3.23 -19.06
CA ARG A 214 -4.65 -1.85 -19.54
C ARG A 214 -4.02 -0.81 -18.64
N HIS A 215 -3.80 -1.14 -17.37
CA HIS A 215 -3.15 -0.23 -16.44
C HIS A 215 -2.46 -0.97 -15.29
N VAL A 216 -1.30 -0.48 -14.87
CA VAL A 216 -0.55 -1.00 -13.73
C VAL A 216 -0.28 0.10 -12.73
N VAL A 217 -0.70 -0.08 -11.48
CA VAL A 217 -0.24 0.75 -10.37
C VAL A 217 0.92 0.03 -9.69
N MET A 218 2.12 0.58 -9.77
CA MET A 218 3.25 0.06 -9.00
C MET A 218 3.41 0.85 -7.72
N ARG A 219 3.33 0.15 -6.59
CA ARG A 219 3.71 0.72 -5.32
C ARG A 219 5.22 0.58 -5.16
N SER A 220 5.90 1.72 -5.16
CA SER A 220 7.32 1.84 -4.88
C SER A 220 7.53 2.36 -3.45
N SER A 221 8.73 2.17 -2.91
CA SER A 221 9.22 3.02 -1.82
C SER A 221 9.20 4.49 -2.26
N MET A 222 9.23 5.46 -1.34
CA MET A 222 9.42 6.86 -1.69
C MET A 222 10.86 7.02 -2.20
N GLY A 223 11.00 6.68 -3.48
CA GLY A 223 12.24 6.47 -4.17
C GLY A 223 12.77 7.81 -4.58
N LEU A 224 13.83 8.25 -3.95
CA LEU A 224 14.48 9.50 -4.30
C LEU A 224 14.95 9.41 -5.75
N SER A 225 14.69 10.44 -6.56
CA SER A 225 15.34 10.71 -7.84
C SER A 225 16.87 10.62 -7.72
N MET A 226 17.58 10.51 -8.84
CA MET A 226 19.04 10.28 -8.80
C MET A 226 19.82 11.44 -8.15
N ASP A 227 19.24 12.64 -8.13
CA ASP A 227 19.91 13.90 -7.75
C ASP A 227 19.68 14.34 -6.30
N ILE A 228 19.07 13.49 -5.47
CA ILE A 228 18.73 13.84 -4.09
C ILE A 228 19.95 14.01 -3.16
N SER A 229 19.80 14.90 -2.17
CA SER A 229 20.74 15.06 -1.06
C SER A 229 21.01 13.77 -0.29
N SER A 230 22.25 13.65 0.22
CA SER A 230 22.70 12.53 1.04
C SER A 230 21.83 12.31 2.28
N GLU A 231 21.31 13.39 2.85
CA GLU A 231 20.52 13.43 4.07
C GLU A 231 19.16 12.76 3.86
N ALA A 232 18.52 13.06 2.74
CA ALA A 232 17.23 12.48 2.41
C ALA A 232 17.38 10.99 2.03
N ALA A 233 18.49 10.62 1.36
CA ALA A 233 18.87 9.22 1.16
C ALA A 233 19.01 8.48 2.49
N GLN A 234 19.65 9.09 3.48
CA GLN A 234 19.82 8.48 4.79
C GLN A 234 18.49 8.32 5.55
N ALA A 235 17.60 9.32 5.50
CA ALA A 235 16.28 9.24 6.10
C ALA A 235 15.46 8.06 5.54
N MET A 236 15.65 7.74 4.27
CA MET A 236 14.99 6.63 3.57
C MET A 236 15.75 5.29 3.63
N GLY A 237 16.72 5.14 4.54
CA GLY A 237 17.45 3.87 4.75
C GLY A 237 18.72 3.70 3.91
N GLY A 238 19.15 4.76 3.23
CA GLY A 238 20.40 4.83 2.47
C GLY A 238 20.28 4.33 1.02
N LYS A 239 21.36 4.51 0.25
CA LYS A 239 21.41 4.15 -1.18
C LYS A 239 21.07 2.68 -1.45
N ALA A 240 21.53 1.77 -0.59
CA ALA A 240 21.30 0.33 -0.75
C ALA A 240 19.81 -0.05 -0.65
N ALA A 241 19.04 0.62 0.21
CA ALA A 241 17.60 0.41 0.36
C ALA A 241 16.82 0.90 -0.87
N LEU A 242 17.31 1.95 -1.53
CA LEU A 242 16.63 2.63 -2.63
C LEU A 242 16.95 2.04 -4.01
N GLU A 243 18.04 1.29 -4.13
CA GLU A 243 18.51 0.76 -5.42
C GLU A 243 17.49 -0.18 -6.09
N GLY A 244 16.93 -1.13 -5.33
CA GLY A 244 15.93 -2.07 -5.82
C GLY A 244 14.67 -1.38 -6.37
N PRO A 245 14.01 -0.52 -5.56
CA PRO A 245 12.86 0.26 -6.01
C PRO A 245 13.16 1.14 -7.23
N ARG A 246 14.30 1.85 -7.27
CA ARG A 246 14.70 2.68 -8.42
C ARG A 246 14.81 1.87 -9.69
N ARG A 247 15.47 0.71 -9.63
CA ARG A 247 15.61 -0.20 -10.76
C ARG A 247 14.25 -0.74 -11.22
N ALA A 248 13.34 -1.03 -10.29
CA ALA A 248 11.98 -1.45 -10.64
C ALA A 248 11.18 -0.33 -11.30
N GLU A 249 11.29 0.91 -10.82
CA GLU A 249 10.66 2.06 -11.46
C GLU A 249 11.19 2.29 -12.88
N GLU A 250 12.51 2.23 -13.09
CA GLU A 250 13.11 2.33 -14.41
C GLU A 250 12.65 1.21 -15.34
N ALA A 251 12.63 -0.03 -14.85
CA ALA A 251 12.12 -1.17 -15.60
C ALA A 251 10.67 -0.96 -16.03
N LEU A 252 9.79 -0.51 -15.14
CA LEU A 252 8.39 -0.24 -15.47
C LEU A 252 8.26 0.89 -16.51
N ARG A 253 9.00 1.99 -16.35
CA ARG A 253 9.04 3.10 -17.31
C ARG A 253 9.51 2.66 -18.70
N SER A 254 10.34 1.63 -18.79
CA SER A 254 10.83 1.09 -20.05
C SER A 254 9.83 0.18 -20.78
N THR A 255 8.72 -0.20 -20.12
CA THR A 255 7.67 -1.02 -20.73
C THR A 255 6.73 -0.19 -21.61
N THR A 256 5.92 -0.87 -22.42
CA THR A 256 4.82 -0.24 -23.17
C THR A 256 3.50 -0.19 -22.39
N LEU A 257 3.50 -0.60 -21.12
CA LEU A 257 2.31 -0.59 -20.28
C LEU A 257 1.91 0.83 -19.92
N ASP A 258 0.61 1.06 -19.81
CA ASP A 258 0.12 2.24 -19.11
C ASP A 258 0.32 2.01 -17.62
N TYR A 259 1.03 2.90 -16.95
CA TYR A 259 1.35 2.75 -15.53
C TYR A 259 1.10 4.02 -14.72
N THR A 260 1.01 3.84 -13.41
CA THR A 260 1.19 4.89 -12.40
C THR A 260 2.15 4.36 -11.34
N ILE A 261 3.20 5.12 -11.00
CA ILE A 261 4.11 4.77 -9.90
C ILE A 261 3.67 5.56 -8.67
N LEU A 262 3.26 4.85 -7.61
CA LEU A 262 2.92 5.44 -6.32
C LEU A 262 4.10 5.23 -5.35
N ARG A 263 4.79 6.31 -5.04
CA ARG A 263 5.93 6.37 -4.12
C ARG A 263 5.45 6.60 -2.69
N LEU A 264 5.71 5.63 -1.81
CA LEU A 264 5.20 5.62 -0.45
C LEU A 264 6.30 5.77 0.59
N GLY A 265 6.04 6.62 1.58
CA GLY A 265 6.94 6.80 2.73
C GLY A 265 6.93 5.60 3.66
N VAL A 266 7.21 5.86 4.94
CA VAL A 266 7.11 4.86 5.99
C VAL A 266 5.68 4.44 6.20
N LEU A 267 5.46 3.12 6.20
CA LEU A 267 4.15 2.54 6.34
C LEU A 267 3.85 2.16 7.80
N THR A 268 2.71 2.62 8.30
CA THR A 268 2.18 2.25 9.61
C THR A 268 0.93 1.37 9.49
N ASP A 269 0.58 0.65 10.55
CA ASP A 269 -0.64 -0.17 10.64
C ASP A 269 -1.81 0.57 11.31
N ASP A 270 -1.76 1.90 11.30
CA ASP A 270 -2.84 2.75 11.80
C ASP A 270 -4.08 2.62 10.89
N ALA A 271 -5.28 2.87 11.43
CA ALA A 271 -6.55 2.72 10.70
C ALA A 271 -6.67 3.60 9.44
N GLY A 272 -5.81 4.63 9.32
CA GLY A 272 -5.78 5.58 8.21
C GLY A 272 -6.80 6.70 8.37
N MET A 273 -7.37 7.15 7.25
CA MET A 273 -8.32 8.28 7.19
C MET A 273 -7.70 9.59 7.65
N VAL A 274 -6.42 9.76 7.37
CA VAL A 274 -5.69 11.02 7.58
C VAL A 274 -5.62 11.77 6.25
N PRO A 275 -5.77 13.12 6.25
CA PRO A 275 -5.58 13.91 5.04
C PRO A 275 -4.20 13.68 4.44
N LEU A 276 -4.16 13.48 3.13
CA LEU A 276 -2.96 13.17 2.38
C LEU A 276 -2.38 14.42 1.73
N ILE A 277 -1.14 14.35 1.30
CA ILE A 277 -0.55 15.29 0.36
C ILE A 277 0.09 14.49 -0.77
N PHE A 278 0.06 15.09 -1.94
CA PHE A 278 0.59 14.51 -3.17
C PHE A 278 1.68 15.42 -3.70
N GLY A 279 2.69 14.83 -4.31
CA GLY A 279 3.78 15.53 -4.96
C GLY A 279 4.33 14.73 -6.13
N THR A 280 5.22 15.37 -6.87
CA THR A 280 6.04 14.78 -7.91
C THR A 280 7.50 14.95 -7.56
N ASP A 281 8.35 14.12 -8.16
CA ASP A 281 9.80 14.29 -8.20
C ASP A 281 10.40 14.59 -6.81
N ASP A 282 9.97 13.85 -5.78
CA ASP A 282 10.44 13.92 -4.39
C ASP A 282 10.09 15.20 -3.63
N SER A 283 9.28 16.07 -4.22
CA SER A 283 8.92 17.37 -3.65
C SER A 283 8.35 17.28 -2.22
N ILE A 284 7.68 16.19 -1.86
CA ILE A 284 7.21 15.97 -0.48
C ILE A 284 8.38 15.81 0.48
N LEU A 285 9.37 15.02 0.08
CA LEU A 285 10.51 14.74 0.93
C LEU A 285 11.42 15.96 1.05
N GLU A 286 11.74 16.63 -0.06
CA GLU A 286 12.56 17.84 -0.06
C GLU A 286 11.99 18.92 0.86
N LYS A 287 10.69 19.21 0.72
CA LYS A 287 9.99 20.18 1.59
C LYS A 287 10.08 19.83 3.08
N ARG A 288 10.09 18.55 3.43
CA ARG A 288 10.22 18.11 4.84
C ARG A 288 11.65 18.24 5.34
N MET A 289 12.64 17.96 4.49
CA MET A 289 14.05 18.07 4.84
C MET A 289 14.48 19.54 5.04
N ASP A 290 13.91 20.46 4.27
CA ASP A 290 14.13 21.91 4.44
C ASP A 290 13.47 22.47 5.71
N SER A 291 12.42 21.81 6.21
CA SER A 291 11.76 22.22 7.45
C SER A 291 12.64 21.84 8.66
N SER A 292 13.27 22.82 9.27
CA SER A 292 14.26 22.70 10.36
C SER A 292 13.79 21.95 11.62
N ASN A 293 12.55 21.45 11.66
CA ASN A 293 11.90 20.97 12.88
C ASN A 293 11.78 19.44 12.98
N THR A 294 11.85 18.67 11.88
CA THR A 294 11.84 17.20 11.96
C THR A 294 12.47 16.55 10.72
N ARG A 295 13.62 15.88 10.86
CA ARG A 295 14.24 15.02 9.82
C ARG A 295 13.55 13.66 9.69
N ARG A 296 12.21 13.63 9.74
CA ARG A 296 11.44 12.39 9.73
C ARG A 296 11.05 12.04 8.30
N PRO A 297 11.19 10.77 7.88
CA PRO A 297 10.69 10.34 6.59
C PRO A 297 9.18 10.56 6.51
N PRO A 298 8.61 10.79 5.32
CA PRO A 298 7.17 10.87 5.12
C PRO A 298 6.48 9.62 5.65
N ILE A 299 5.29 9.77 6.24
CA ILE A 299 4.56 8.67 6.90
C ILE A 299 3.19 8.53 6.25
N LEU A 300 2.72 7.28 6.13
CA LEU A 300 1.40 6.94 5.61
C LEU A 300 0.94 5.63 6.26
N SER A 301 -0.36 5.45 6.51
CA SER A 301 -0.87 4.12 6.89
C SER A 301 -0.97 3.19 5.69
N ARG A 302 -0.86 1.87 5.91
CA ARG A 302 -1.16 0.87 4.88
C ARG A 302 -2.61 0.96 4.37
N SER A 303 -3.54 1.38 5.23
CA SER A 303 -4.94 1.65 4.87
C SER A 303 -5.07 2.80 3.88
N ASP A 304 -4.42 3.94 4.14
CA ASP A 304 -4.44 5.07 3.21
C ASP A 304 -3.66 4.77 1.91
N ALA A 305 -2.57 4.02 2.00
CA ALA A 305 -1.84 3.54 0.83
C ALA A 305 -2.73 2.68 -0.09
N ALA A 306 -3.50 1.76 0.49
CA ALA A 306 -4.44 0.93 -0.25
C ALA A 306 -5.57 1.76 -0.88
N ARG A 307 -6.08 2.75 -0.14
CA ARG A 307 -7.12 3.68 -0.60
C ARG A 307 -6.66 4.48 -1.81
N VAL A 308 -5.46 5.06 -1.76
CA VAL A 308 -4.90 5.82 -2.88
C VAL A 308 -4.61 4.91 -4.07
N SER A 309 -4.06 3.72 -3.85
CA SER A 309 -3.76 2.78 -4.94
C SER A 309 -5.04 2.39 -5.70
N THR A 310 -6.13 2.13 -4.97
CA THR A 310 -7.45 1.84 -5.56
C THR A 310 -8.00 3.03 -6.35
N PHE A 311 -7.86 4.25 -5.80
CA PHE A 311 -8.26 5.47 -6.50
C PHE A 311 -7.49 5.65 -7.82
N LEU A 312 -6.17 5.46 -7.81
CA LEU A 312 -5.33 5.60 -9.00
C LEU A 312 -5.69 4.57 -10.08
N LEU A 313 -6.01 3.34 -9.67
CA LEU A 313 -6.47 2.30 -10.58
C LEU A 313 -7.79 2.69 -11.28
N ARG A 314 -8.74 3.27 -10.53
CA ARG A 314 -10.04 3.71 -11.04
C ARG A 314 -9.92 4.89 -12.00
N GLU A 315 -9.01 5.81 -11.71
CA GLU A 315 -8.78 7.03 -12.49
C GLU A 315 -7.58 6.90 -13.45
N ALA A 316 -7.25 5.67 -13.87
CA ALA A 316 -6.04 5.32 -14.63
C ALA A 316 -5.70 6.28 -15.79
N SER A 317 -6.70 6.70 -16.57
CA SER A 317 -6.50 7.61 -17.71
C SER A 317 -5.93 8.97 -17.31
N SER A 318 -6.21 9.43 -16.08
CA SER A 318 -5.77 10.72 -15.56
C SER A 318 -4.35 10.69 -14.99
N PHE A 319 -3.84 9.51 -14.66
CA PHE A 319 -2.55 9.32 -13.98
C PHE A 319 -1.52 8.50 -14.78
N LYS A 320 -1.88 8.12 -16.00
CA LYS A 320 -1.00 7.40 -16.93
C LYS A 320 0.36 8.09 -17.09
N GLY A 321 1.42 7.31 -16.89
CA GLY A 321 2.81 7.72 -17.04
C GLY A 321 3.37 8.52 -15.86
N LEU A 322 2.57 8.79 -14.82
CA LEU A 322 2.98 9.63 -13.71
C LEU A 322 3.69 8.84 -12.60
N THR A 323 4.59 9.54 -11.91
CA THR A 323 5.16 9.13 -10.63
C THR A 323 4.63 10.08 -9.56
N ILE A 324 3.98 9.55 -8.53
CA ILE A 324 3.26 10.32 -7.51
C ILE A 324 3.82 9.96 -6.15
N ASP A 325 4.31 10.97 -5.43
CA ASP A 325 4.64 10.85 -4.02
C ASP A 325 3.38 11.03 -3.18
N CYS A 326 3.23 10.20 -2.14
CA CYS A 326 2.08 10.31 -1.23
C CYS A 326 2.51 10.16 0.24
N SER A 327 2.00 11.05 1.09
CA SER A 327 2.16 10.96 2.54
C SER A 327 1.00 11.63 3.27
N TRP A 328 0.89 11.41 4.58
CA TRP A 328 0.03 12.24 5.42
C TRP A 328 0.45 13.69 5.39
N HIS A 329 -0.52 14.59 5.39
CA HIS A 329 -0.28 16.02 5.48
C HIS A 329 0.51 16.34 6.78
N PRO A 330 1.58 17.17 6.75
CA PRO A 330 2.50 17.36 7.88
C PRO A 330 1.86 17.85 9.19
N LYS A 331 0.72 18.55 9.08
CA LYS A 331 -0.11 18.95 10.24
C LYS A 331 -0.60 17.76 11.06
N TYR A 332 -0.83 16.60 10.42
CA TYR A 332 -1.43 15.43 11.03
C TYR A 332 -0.35 14.39 11.32
N GLY A 333 -0.28 13.95 12.57
CA GLY A 333 0.60 12.89 13.03
C GLY A 333 -0.17 11.62 13.35
N ARG A 334 0.51 10.61 13.89
CA ARG A 334 -0.13 9.37 14.38
C ARG A 334 -1.26 9.63 15.38
N SER A 335 -1.12 10.64 16.24
CA SER A 335 -2.16 11.02 17.20
C SER A 335 -3.44 11.58 16.54
N SER A 336 -3.40 11.91 15.25
CA SER A 336 -4.57 12.41 14.52
C SER A 336 -5.43 11.28 13.94
N VAL A 337 -4.93 10.05 13.88
CA VAL A 337 -5.66 8.90 13.34
C VAL A 337 -6.95 8.69 14.13
N GLY A 338 -8.08 8.57 13.42
CA GLY A 338 -9.39 8.36 14.04
C GLY A 338 -10.00 9.61 14.67
N SER A 339 -9.31 10.75 14.70
CA SER A 339 -9.90 12.00 15.17
C SER A 339 -10.97 12.50 14.20
N GLU A 340 -12.06 13.07 14.73
CA GLU A 340 -13.13 13.63 13.89
C GLU A 340 -12.61 14.69 12.92
N GLU A 341 -11.66 15.52 13.34
CA GLU A 341 -11.03 16.53 12.46
C GLU A 341 -10.33 15.86 11.27
N ALA A 342 -9.49 14.85 11.51
CA ALA A 342 -8.76 14.16 10.45
C ALA A 342 -9.70 13.42 9.50
N ILE A 343 -10.70 12.70 10.03
CA ILE A 343 -11.69 11.98 9.24
C ILE A 343 -12.48 12.94 8.35
N ASN A 344 -12.96 14.05 8.92
CA ASN A 344 -13.72 15.06 8.17
C ASN A 344 -12.87 15.73 7.09
N ALA A 345 -11.60 16.02 7.37
CA ALA A 345 -10.69 16.59 6.39
C ALA A 345 -10.33 15.59 5.29
N ALA A 346 -10.09 14.32 5.63
CA ALA A 346 -9.80 13.26 4.68
C ALA A 346 -11.01 12.96 3.77
N GLY A 347 -12.22 12.96 4.34
CA GLY A 347 -13.46 12.76 3.58
C GLY A 347 -13.80 13.88 2.60
N ARG A 348 -13.19 15.07 2.75
CA ARG A 348 -13.33 16.21 1.82
C ARG A 348 -12.20 16.30 0.81
N GLN A 349 -11.18 15.45 0.94
CA GLN A 349 -10.04 15.46 0.04
C GLN A 349 -10.40 14.75 -1.26
N ASP A 350 -10.91 15.53 -2.22
CA ASP A 350 -11.04 15.08 -3.59
C ASP A 350 -9.67 15.12 -4.29
N LEU A 351 -9.19 13.96 -4.69
CA LEU A 351 -7.99 13.79 -5.52
C LEU A 351 -8.16 14.29 -6.97
N LYS A 352 -9.35 14.78 -7.34
CA LYS A 352 -9.86 14.66 -8.71
C LYS A 352 -9.61 15.81 -9.68
N GLN A 353 -9.18 17.01 -9.27
CA GLN A 353 -9.02 18.10 -10.25
C GLN A 353 -7.85 19.04 -10.00
N SER A 354 -7.61 19.45 -8.75
CA SER A 354 -6.49 20.32 -8.40
C SER A 354 -5.14 19.66 -8.74
N ILE A 355 -4.99 18.39 -8.39
CA ILE A 355 -3.80 17.58 -8.63
C ILE A 355 -3.55 17.37 -10.13
N ILE A 356 -4.59 17.03 -10.90
CA ILE A 356 -4.50 16.88 -12.36
C ILE A 356 -4.07 18.20 -13.02
N ASN A 357 -4.60 19.33 -12.56
CA ASN A 357 -4.28 20.64 -13.12
C ASN A 357 -2.85 21.08 -12.78
N GLU A 358 -2.37 20.78 -11.57
CA GLU A 358 -1.00 21.06 -11.14
C GLU A 358 0.01 20.19 -11.91
N PHE A 359 -0.30 18.92 -12.16
CA PHE A 359 0.54 18.03 -12.99
C PHE A 359 0.56 18.38 -14.48
N LYS A 360 -0.58 18.82 -15.05
CA LYS A 360 -0.63 19.24 -16.45
C LYS A 360 0.18 20.50 -16.74
N LEU A 361 0.33 21.38 -15.75
CA LEU A 361 1.13 22.61 -15.89
C LEU A 361 2.64 22.37 -15.84
N GLN A 362 3.10 21.23 -15.32
CA GLN A 362 4.53 20.86 -15.27
C GLN A 362 4.99 20.07 -16.50
N ALA A 363 4.07 19.44 -17.23
CA ALA A 363 4.35 18.60 -18.40
C ALA A 363 4.25 19.33 -19.76
N THR A 364 3.86 20.61 -19.75
CA THR A 364 3.86 21.54 -20.90
C THR A 364 4.95 22.58 -20.73
#